data_AF-A0A803KNF5-F1
#
_entry.id   AF-A0A803KNF5-F1
#
_cell.length_a   1.000
_cell.length_b   1.000
_cell.length_c   1.000
_cell.angle_alpha   90.00
_cell.angle_beta   90.00
_cell.angle_gamma   90.00
#
_symmetry.space_group_name_H-M   'P 1'
#
loop_
_entity.id
_entity.type
_entity.pdbx_description
1 polymer ?
#
loop_
_entity_poly.entity_id
_entity_poly.type
_entity_poly.pdbx_seq_one_letter_code
_entity_poly.pdbx_strand_id
1 'polypeptide(L)'
;MACDNPRSCQDSACCSQGKKYQWPELLGKDATEAKKIIESDNPKVTVEIETDFCKKYEWPEVVGEEVNKALDTIQHDRPEVNVVIQTKEFLNDDPKEFCCNRVIIYAKQDVIVNPYPRIG
;
A
#
# COMPACT_ATOMS: atom_id res chain seq x y z
N MET A 1 -10.55 -15.46 -34.83
CA MET A 1 -10.31 -14.88 -33.49
C MET A 1 -10.11 -16.05 -32.55
N ALA A 2 -8.85 -16.43 -32.31
CA ALA A 2 -8.54 -17.67 -31.61
C ALA A 2 -8.11 -17.34 -30.17
N CYS A 3 -9.04 -17.52 -29.23
CA CYS A 3 -8.72 -17.64 -27.80
C CYS A 3 -8.09 -19.01 -27.45
N ASP A 4 -7.55 -19.69 -28.47
CA ASP A 4 -6.99 -21.04 -28.40
C ASP A 4 -5.58 -21.06 -27.78
N ASN A 5 -4.91 -19.90 -27.68
CA ASN A 5 -3.61 -19.80 -27.04
C ASN A 5 -3.71 -19.09 -25.67
N PRO A 6 -3.62 -19.85 -24.55
CA PRO A 6 -3.69 -19.28 -23.20
C PRO A 6 -2.51 -18.34 -22.85
N ARG A 7 -1.45 -18.29 -23.66
CA ARG A 7 -0.32 -17.36 -23.49
C ARG A 7 -0.46 -16.04 -24.28
N SER A 8 -1.50 -15.88 -25.08
CA SER A 8 -1.70 -14.69 -25.92
C SER A 8 -3.14 -14.16 -25.88
N CYS A 9 -3.82 -14.30 -24.74
CA CYS A 9 -5.13 -13.71 -24.55
C CYS A 9 -4.99 -12.18 -24.34
N GLN A 10 -5.80 -11.39 -25.07
CA GLN A 10 -5.69 -9.93 -25.09
C GLN A 10 -6.73 -9.23 -24.20
N ASP A 11 -7.74 -9.96 -23.73
CA ASP A 11 -8.82 -9.43 -22.89
C ASP A 11 -9.34 -10.49 -21.91
N SER A 12 -10.00 -10.04 -20.85
CA SER A 12 -10.46 -10.90 -19.75
C SER A 12 -11.45 -11.98 -20.19
N ALA A 13 -12.30 -11.71 -21.18
CA ALA A 13 -13.27 -12.68 -21.69
C ALA A 13 -12.56 -13.79 -22.51
N CYS A 14 -11.49 -13.44 -23.21
CA CYS A 14 -10.65 -14.38 -23.93
C CYS A 14 -9.78 -15.21 -22.97
N CYS A 15 -9.16 -14.58 -21.96
CA CYS A 15 -8.33 -15.26 -20.97
C CYS A 15 -9.13 -16.22 -20.09
N SER A 16 -10.42 -15.96 -19.87
CA SER A 16 -11.28 -16.84 -19.07
C SER A 16 -11.72 -18.09 -19.83
N GLN A 17 -11.51 -18.14 -21.15
CA GLN A 17 -11.87 -19.27 -22.02
C GLN A 17 -13.32 -19.73 -21.83
N GLY A 18 -14.25 -18.77 -21.78
CA GLY A 18 -15.68 -19.01 -21.60
C GLY A 18 -16.12 -19.26 -20.16
N LYS A 19 -15.20 -19.25 -19.19
CA LYS A 19 -15.54 -19.25 -17.76
C LYS A 19 -15.83 -17.83 -17.26
N LYS A 20 -16.45 -17.77 -16.09
CA LYS A 20 -16.72 -16.51 -15.39
C LYS A 20 -15.42 -15.75 -15.15
N TYR A 21 -15.47 -14.43 -15.35
CA TYR A 21 -14.32 -13.53 -15.26
C TYR A 21 -14.62 -12.22 -14.53
N GLN A 22 -15.85 -12.08 -14.00
CA GLN A 22 -16.31 -10.95 -13.20
C GLN A 22 -17.23 -11.47 -12.09
N TRP A 23 -17.14 -10.83 -10.92
CA TRP A 23 -17.85 -11.22 -9.69
C TRP A 23 -18.35 -10.00 -8.90
N PRO A 24 -19.28 -9.18 -9.46
CA PRO A 24 -19.80 -8.00 -8.77
C PRO A 24 -20.48 -8.32 -7.42
N GLU A 25 -21.00 -9.53 -7.25
CA GLU A 25 -21.62 -10.02 -6.01
C GLU A 25 -20.64 -10.20 -4.84
N LEU A 26 -19.32 -10.15 -5.10
CA LEU A 26 -18.29 -10.26 -4.06
C LEU A 26 -17.91 -8.92 -3.43
N LEU A 27 -18.45 -7.80 -3.95
CA LEU A 27 -18.22 -6.49 -3.37
C LEU A 27 -18.68 -6.46 -1.90
N GLY A 28 -17.77 -6.10 -1.00
CA GLY A 28 -18.01 -6.02 0.44
C GLY A 28 -17.87 -7.35 1.21
N LYS A 29 -17.51 -8.46 0.55
CA LYS A 29 -17.17 -9.72 1.23
C LYS A 29 -15.72 -9.72 1.75
N ASP A 30 -15.45 -10.63 2.68
CA ASP A 30 -14.09 -10.93 3.13
C ASP A 30 -13.19 -11.36 1.95
N ALA A 31 -11.95 -10.88 1.91
CA ALA A 31 -11.02 -11.12 0.81
C ALA A 31 -10.62 -12.61 0.68
N THR A 32 -10.53 -13.35 1.78
CA THR A 32 -10.23 -14.78 1.78
C THR A 32 -11.41 -15.60 1.30
N GLU A 33 -12.64 -15.21 1.68
CA GLU A 33 -13.88 -15.80 1.15
C GLU A 33 -14.01 -15.53 -0.36
N ALA A 34 -13.81 -14.28 -0.79
CA ALA A 34 -13.88 -13.89 -2.19
C ALA A 34 -12.85 -14.65 -3.05
N LYS A 35 -11.60 -14.79 -2.57
CA LYS A 35 -10.56 -15.60 -3.22
C LYS A 35 -11.03 -17.04 -3.44
N LYS A 36 -11.55 -17.70 -2.41
CA LYS A 36 -12.05 -19.09 -2.53
C LYS A 36 -13.17 -19.21 -3.57
N ILE A 37 -14.09 -18.25 -3.61
CA ILE A 37 -15.19 -18.25 -4.58
C ILE A 37 -14.66 -18.07 -6.01
N ILE A 38 -13.76 -17.12 -6.23
CA ILE A 38 -13.18 -16.84 -7.56
C ILE A 38 -12.39 -18.05 -8.08
N GLU A 39 -11.52 -18.62 -7.26
CA GLU A 39 -10.68 -19.77 -7.66
C GLU A 39 -11.53 -21.04 -7.87
N SER A 40 -12.65 -21.18 -7.16
CA SER A 40 -13.64 -22.24 -7.39
C SER A 40 -14.43 -22.04 -8.68
N ASP A 41 -14.93 -20.83 -8.94
CA ASP A 41 -15.70 -20.47 -10.14
C ASP A 41 -14.85 -20.56 -11.41
N ASN A 42 -13.57 -20.17 -11.31
CA ASN A 42 -12.62 -20.23 -12.41
C ASN A 42 -11.22 -20.73 -11.95
N PRO A 43 -10.93 -22.04 -12.03
CA PRO A 43 -9.65 -22.61 -11.59
C PRO A 43 -8.45 -22.23 -12.48
N LYS A 44 -8.65 -21.41 -13.52
CA LYS A 44 -7.57 -20.83 -14.34
C LYS A 44 -7.14 -19.46 -13.85
N VAL A 45 -7.86 -18.88 -12.88
CA VAL A 45 -7.53 -17.61 -12.24
C VAL A 45 -6.83 -17.92 -10.91
N THR A 46 -5.73 -17.24 -10.66
CA THR A 46 -5.06 -17.24 -9.36
C THR A 46 -5.30 -15.87 -8.73
N VAL A 47 -5.80 -15.86 -7.50
CA VAL A 47 -6.07 -14.61 -6.78
C VAL A 47 -4.95 -14.36 -5.77
N GLU A 48 -4.22 -13.26 -5.95
CA GLU A 48 -3.31 -12.74 -4.94
C GLU A 48 -4.05 -11.67 -4.14
N ILE A 49 -4.12 -11.85 -2.81
CA ILE A 49 -4.71 -10.85 -1.92
C ILE A 49 -3.58 -9.92 -1.53
N GLU A 50 -3.61 -8.70 -2.05
CA GLU A 50 -2.71 -7.63 -1.62
C GLU A 50 -3.22 -7.06 -0.30
N THR A 51 -2.55 -7.41 0.80
CA THR A 51 -2.91 -6.97 2.16
C THR A 51 -2.29 -5.63 2.56
N ASP A 52 -1.44 -5.06 1.70
CA ASP A 52 -0.61 -3.91 2.03
C ASP A 52 -1.29 -2.59 1.65
N PHE A 53 -2.56 -2.47 2.00
CA PHE A 53 -3.13 -1.15 2.21
C PHE A 53 -2.52 -0.58 3.48
N CYS A 54 -1.73 0.49 3.33
CA CYS A 54 -1.08 1.21 4.42
C CYS A 54 -2.04 1.35 5.61
N LYS A 55 -1.73 0.66 6.73
CA LYS A 55 -2.22 1.07 8.06
C LYS A 55 -1.80 2.52 8.30
N LYS A 56 -2.40 3.21 9.29
CA LYS A 56 -2.20 4.64 9.61
C LYS A 56 -0.96 5.27 8.97
N TYR A 57 -1.18 6.23 8.07
CA TYR A 57 -0.16 6.75 7.14
C TYR A 57 0.38 8.14 7.49
N GLU A 58 -0.20 8.78 8.51
CA GLU A 58 0.15 10.12 9.01
C GLU A 58 0.03 10.18 10.54
N TRP A 59 0.85 11.05 11.14
CA TRP A 59 0.86 11.36 12.57
C TRP A 59 0.77 12.87 12.81
N PRO A 60 -0.38 13.52 12.56
CA PRO A 60 -0.53 14.95 12.83
C PRO A 60 -0.31 15.30 14.31
N GLU A 61 -0.58 14.37 15.22
CA GLU A 61 -0.47 14.54 16.66
C GLU A 61 0.96 14.73 17.17
N VAL A 62 1.99 14.33 16.41
CA VAL A 62 3.39 14.49 16.83
C VAL A 62 4.03 15.79 16.31
N VAL A 63 3.28 16.63 15.60
CA VAL A 63 3.78 17.95 15.18
C VAL A 63 3.93 18.86 16.40
N GLY A 64 5.09 19.53 16.49
CA GLY A 64 5.45 20.35 17.65
C GLY A 64 6.06 19.58 18.82
N GLU A 65 6.15 18.25 18.73
CA GLU A 65 6.90 17.42 19.67
C GLU A 65 8.40 17.42 19.35
N GLU A 66 9.22 17.08 20.35
CA GLU A 66 10.64 16.79 20.16
C GLU A 66 10.82 15.51 19.33
N VAL A 67 11.86 15.49 18.49
CA VAL A 67 12.14 14.38 17.57
C VAL A 67 12.14 13.02 18.28
N ASN A 68 12.80 12.87 19.42
CA ASN A 68 12.89 11.57 20.11
C ASN A 68 11.53 11.06 20.58
N LYS A 69 10.68 11.94 21.12
CA LYS A 69 9.34 11.57 21.57
C LYS A 69 8.43 11.19 20.41
N ALA A 70 8.57 11.87 19.28
CA ALA A 70 7.85 11.51 18.06
C ALA A 70 8.35 10.20 17.45
N LEU A 71 9.66 9.94 17.47
CA LEU A 71 10.25 8.66 17.05
C LEU A 71 9.66 7.50 17.86
N ASP A 72 9.64 7.62 19.19
CA ASP A 72 9.06 6.61 20.07
C ASP A 72 7.59 6.37 19.75
N THR A 73 6.82 7.44 19.49
CA THR A 73 5.40 7.35 19.13
C THR A 73 5.18 6.62 17.81
N ILE A 74 5.91 7.02 16.76
CA ILE A 74 5.77 6.45 15.41
C ILE A 74 6.23 4.99 15.40
N GLN A 75 7.36 4.69 16.03
CA GLN A 75 7.92 3.34 16.10
C GLN A 75 7.04 2.40 16.94
N HIS A 76 6.40 2.92 17.99
CA HIS A 76 5.44 2.14 18.79
C HIS A 76 4.16 1.84 18.01
N ASP A 77 3.63 2.83 17.28
CA ASP A 77 2.40 2.68 16.49
C ASP A 77 2.60 1.80 15.26
N ARG A 78 3.75 1.93 14.57
CA ARG A 78 4.10 1.15 13.37
C ARG A 78 5.56 0.70 13.39
N PRO A 79 5.88 -0.42 14.04
CA PRO A 79 7.27 -0.88 14.20
C PRO A 79 7.96 -1.30 12.89
N GLU A 80 7.20 -1.53 11.82
CA GLU A 80 7.71 -1.91 10.51
C GLU A 80 8.21 -0.73 9.66
N VAL A 81 7.97 0.52 10.07
CA VAL A 81 8.40 1.69 9.31
C VAL A 81 9.83 2.11 9.68
N ASN A 82 10.57 2.55 8.68
CA ASN A 82 11.87 3.18 8.80
C ASN A 82 11.69 4.70 8.81
N VAL A 83 12.10 5.36 9.88
CA VAL A 83 11.92 6.81 10.03
C VAL A 83 13.14 7.54 9.48
N VAL A 84 12.91 8.44 8.52
CA VAL A 84 13.93 9.32 7.95
C VAL A 84 13.65 10.75 8.39
N ILE A 85 14.62 11.38 9.04
CA ILE A 85 14.54 12.78 9.44
C ILE A 85 15.21 13.64 8.36
N GLN A 86 14.44 14.52 7.74
CA GLN A 86 14.92 15.49 6.76
C GLN A 86 14.88 16.89 7.39
N THR A 87 15.99 17.62 7.29
CA THR A 87 15.97 19.06 7.53
C THR A 87 15.56 19.76 6.24
N LYS A 88 14.84 20.88 6.34
CA LYS A 88 14.31 21.62 5.18
C LYS A 88 15.39 22.09 4.17
N GLU A 89 16.66 21.98 4.52
CA GLU A 89 17.79 22.32 3.66
C GLU A 89 18.10 21.24 2.61
N PHE A 90 17.59 20.01 2.77
CA PHE A 90 17.85 18.87 1.87
C PHE A 90 16.64 18.43 1.02
N LEU A 91 15.64 19.29 0.82
CA LEU A 91 14.37 18.99 0.13
C LEU A 91 14.48 18.61 -1.36
N ASN A 92 15.67 18.61 -1.95
CA ASN A 92 15.83 18.52 -3.41
C ASN A 92 16.05 17.10 -3.95
N ASP A 93 16.16 16.08 -3.10
CA ASP A 93 16.56 14.73 -3.52
C ASP A 93 15.68 13.64 -2.89
N ASP A 94 14.36 13.86 -2.83
CA ASP A 94 13.40 12.88 -2.33
C ASP A 94 13.14 11.82 -3.43
N PRO A 95 13.64 10.58 -3.30
CA PRO A 95 13.35 9.54 -4.28
C PRO A 95 11.85 9.25 -4.27
N LYS A 96 11.19 9.49 -5.41
CA LYS A 96 9.73 9.31 -5.64
C LYS A 96 9.22 7.87 -5.47
N GLU A 97 10.05 6.96 -5.00
CA GLU A 97 9.66 5.58 -4.72
C GLU A 97 8.88 5.57 -3.41
N PHE A 98 7.55 5.57 -3.53
CA PHE A 98 6.62 5.48 -2.41
C PHE A 98 6.85 4.17 -1.66
N CYS A 99 7.46 4.24 -0.48
CA CYS A 99 7.78 3.07 0.34
C CYS A 99 6.82 2.96 1.54
N CYS A 100 5.96 1.93 1.58
CA CYS A 100 5.03 1.66 2.68
C CYS A 100 5.70 1.45 4.07
N ASN A 101 7.01 1.24 4.06
CA ASN A 101 7.88 1.04 5.22
C ASN A 101 8.82 2.22 5.46
N ARG A 102 8.54 3.42 4.94
CA ARG A 102 9.35 4.62 5.19
C ARG A 102 8.47 5.78 5.62
N VAL A 103 8.84 6.47 6.71
CA VAL A 103 8.18 7.69 7.18
C VAL A 103 9.16 8.85 7.04
N ILE A 104 8.73 9.93 6.39
CA ILE A 104 9.51 11.16 6.25
C ILE A 104 9.05 12.15 7.31
N ILE A 105 9.97 12.56 8.17
CA ILE A 105 9.77 13.60 9.17
C ILE A 105 10.54 14.85 8.78
N TYR A 106 9.87 16.01 8.86
CA TYR A 106 10.51 17.31 8.67
C TYR A 106 10.78 17.92 10.04
N ALA A 107 12.04 18.23 10.34
CA ALA A 107 12.43 18.83 11.62
C ALA A 107 13.20 20.14 11.43
N LYS A 108 13.03 21.07 12.39
CA LYS A 108 13.82 22.30 12.52
C LYS A 108 14.19 22.47 13.98
N GLN A 109 15.49 22.63 14.27
CA GLN A 109 15.99 22.79 15.64
C GLN A 109 15.46 21.70 16.59
N ASP A 110 15.52 20.44 16.14
CA ASP A 110 15.07 19.24 16.88
C ASP A 110 13.57 19.14 17.19
N VAL A 111 12.74 19.98 16.56
CA VAL A 111 11.28 19.94 16.66
C VAL A 111 10.64 19.58 15.32
N ILE A 112 9.61 18.73 15.33
CA ILE A 112 8.86 18.35 14.13
C ILE A 112 8.01 19.51 13.63
N VAL A 113 8.13 19.82 12.34
CA VAL A 113 7.47 20.93 11.66
C VAL A 113 6.70 20.43 10.43
N ASN A 114 5.76 21.25 9.96
CA ASN A 114 4.97 20.96 8.77
C ASN A 114 5.84 20.90 7.48
N PRO A 115 5.56 20.00 6.51
CA PRO A 115 4.42 19.08 6.43
C PRO A 115 4.43 17.95 7.48
N TYR A 116 3.25 17.45 7.84
CA TYR A 116 3.10 16.34 8.80
C TYR A 116 3.96 15.13 8.41
N PRO A 117 4.44 14.34 9.39
CA PRO A 117 5.05 13.05 9.12
C PRO A 117 4.12 12.18 8.28
N ARG A 118 4.65 11.66 7.17
CA ARG A 118 3.88 10.84 6.23
C ARG A 118 4.72 9.69 5.70
N ILE A 119 4.03 8.68 5.20
CA ILE A 119 4.67 7.58 4.46
C ILE A 119 5.04 8.02 3.05
N GLY A 120 6.24 7.67 2.63
CA GLY A 120 6.82 8.09 1.35
C GLY A 120 8.23 7.60 1.17
#